data_AF-A0A2K3LFT6-F1
#
_entry.id   AF-A0A2K3LFT6-F1
#
_cell.length_a   1.000
_cell.length_b   1.000
_cell.length_c   1.000
_cell.angle_alpha   90.00
_cell.angle_beta   90.00
_cell.angle_gamma   90.00
#
_symmetry.space_group_name_H-M   'P 1'
#
loop_
_entity.id
_entity.type
_entity.pdbx_description
1 polymer ?
#
loop_
_entity_poly.entity_id
_entity_poly.type
_entity_poly.pdbx_seq_one_letter_code
_entity_poly.pdbx_strand_id
1 'polypeptide(L)'
;ASGKGIVGKETFLEGILTSLPTLGDKQSAFAIHFEWDTKNGIPGAFYIRNYMQGEFFLVSLSLDDVPNVGTINFVCNSWIYNFKNYKTDRIFFANKTYLPSATPAPLVYYRQEELKTLRGDGTGERKEYERIYDYDVYNDLGEPDKKATLARPVLGGSSTLPYPRRGRTGRKPTSKDPKSESRSDIVYLPRDEAFGHVKSSDFLVYILKSASQNIVPQLRSVVTLQLNNPEFNTFEDVRSLYDGGIKLPTDILSQISPIPLFKELFRSDGESALKFPPPKVIQVDHSAWMTDAEFAREMIAGVNPHIIKKLLVILRV
;
A
#
# COMPACT_ATOMS: atom_id res chain seq x y z
N ALA A 1 -39.80 18.23 -6.95
CA ALA A 1 -38.66 18.04 -6.03
C ALA A 1 -37.60 17.20 -6.74
N SER A 2 -36.31 17.53 -6.63
CA SER A 2 -35.21 16.86 -7.36
C SER A 2 -34.93 15.42 -6.90
N GLY A 3 -35.66 14.92 -5.90
CA GLY A 3 -35.47 13.60 -5.30
C GLY A 3 -34.22 13.47 -4.42
N LYS A 4 -33.41 14.54 -4.29
CA LYS A 4 -32.19 14.56 -3.48
C LYS A 4 -32.53 14.85 -2.01
N GLY A 5 -31.77 14.23 -1.10
CA GLY A 5 -31.82 14.55 0.33
C GLY A 5 -31.54 16.02 0.62
N ILE A 6 -32.13 16.52 1.70
CA ILE A 6 -31.94 17.89 2.17
C ILE A 6 -30.54 18.00 2.77
N VAL A 7 -29.83 19.08 2.43
CA VAL A 7 -28.51 19.40 2.99
C VAL A 7 -28.70 20.45 4.08
N GLY A 8 -28.17 20.16 5.28
CA GLY A 8 -28.20 21.08 6.42
C GLY A 8 -27.27 22.29 6.24
N LYS A 9 -27.26 23.19 7.24
CA LYS A 9 -26.31 24.31 7.27
C LYS A 9 -24.89 23.80 7.51
N GLU A 10 -23.91 24.60 7.10
CA GLU A 10 -22.52 24.38 7.46
C GLU A 10 -22.32 24.57 8.97
N THR A 11 -21.58 23.66 9.59
CA THR A 11 -21.34 23.62 11.04
C THR A 11 -19.86 23.32 11.27
N PHE A 12 -19.26 23.99 12.25
CA PHE A 12 -17.84 23.89 12.58
C PHE A 12 -17.63 23.17 13.90
N LEU A 13 -16.43 22.60 14.08
CA LEU A 13 -16.03 21.97 15.34
C LEU A 13 -15.98 23.03 16.45
N GLU A 14 -16.54 22.71 17.61
CA GLU A 14 -16.71 23.66 18.73
C GLU A 14 -15.59 23.56 19.77
N GLY A 15 -15.01 22.37 19.95
CA GLY A 15 -13.97 22.15 20.95
C GLY A 15 -13.48 20.71 21.00
N ILE A 16 -12.39 20.48 21.74
CA ILE A 16 -11.80 19.15 21.95
C ILE A 16 -12.56 18.43 23.07
N LEU A 17 -12.89 17.15 22.86
CA LEU A 17 -13.44 16.26 23.87
C LEU A 17 -12.29 15.47 24.52
N THR A 18 -11.97 15.80 25.78
CA THR A 18 -10.89 15.15 26.54
C THR A 18 -11.36 13.96 27.38
N SER A 19 -12.67 13.77 27.53
CA SER A 19 -13.27 12.83 28.47
C SER A 19 -13.65 11.46 27.88
N LEU A 20 -13.30 11.17 26.62
CA LEU A 20 -13.62 9.90 25.98
C LEU A 20 -12.60 8.81 26.37
N PRO A 21 -13.01 7.76 27.10
CA PRO A 21 -12.07 6.81 27.71
C PRO A 21 -11.43 5.81 26.73
N THR A 22 -11.89 5.74 25.48
CA THR A 22 -11.51 4.68 24.51
C THR A 22 -11.01 5.23 23.18
N LEU A 23 -10.29 6.35 23.17
CA LEU A 23 -9.63 6.82 21.96
C LEU A 23 -8.38 5.98 21.67
N GLY A 24 -8.21 5.59 20.41
CA GLY A 24 -6.98 4.91 19.97
C GLY A 24 -5.77 5.86 20.00
N ASP A 25 -4.56 5.29 19.97
CA ASP A 25 -3.32 6.07 19.95
C ASP A 25 -3.34 7.16 18.85
N LYS A 26 -3.01 8.40 19.26
CA LYS A 26 -2.98 9.62 18.42
C LYS A 26 -4.32 10.06 17.82
N GLN A 27 -5.44 9.57 18.34
CA GLN A 27 -6.76 10.08 17.97
C GLN A 27 -7.19 11.23 18.88
N SER A 28 -7.85 12.23 18.29
CA SER A 28 -8.46 13.34 19.01
C SER A 28 -9.95 13.37 18.69
N ALA A 29 -10.78 13.59 19.71
CA ALA A 29 -12.21 13.78 19.55
C ALA A 29 -12.59 15.26 19.64
N PHE A 30 -13.59 15.65 18.87
CA PHE A 30 -14.09 17.02 18.82
C PHE A 30 -15.62 17.04 18.94
N ALA A 31 -16.14 18.02 19.65
CA ALA A 31 -17.57 18.26 19.77
C ALA A 31 -18.08 19.08 18.58
N ILE A 32 -19.31 18.79 18.16
CA ILE A 32 -20.03 19.50 17.10
C ILE A 32 -21.54 19.35 17.32
N HIS A 33 -22.30 20.44 17.19
CA HIS A 33 -23.77 20.41 17.26
C HIS A 33 -24.41 20.87 15.96
N PHE A 34 -25.32 20.06 15.43
CA PHE A 34 -26.05 20.37 14.20
C PHE A 34 -27.46 20.87 14.52
N GLU A 35 -27.85 22.02 13.95
CA GLU A 35 -29.25 22.43 13.92
C GLU A 35 -30.03 21.50 12.97
N TRP A 36 -30.87 20.63 13.51
CA TRP A 36 -31.64 19.65 12.71
C TRP A 36 -33.12 19.60 13.10
N ASP A 37 -34.00 20.04 12.20
CA ASP A 37 -35.45 19.85 12.35
C ASP A 37 -35.82 18.40 11.98
N THR A 38 -36.57 17.73 12.86
CA THR A 38 -37.16 16.40 12.60
C THR A 38 -37.92 16.29 11.27
N LYS A 39 -38.46 17.38 10.74
CA LYS A 39 -39.09 17.44 9.41
C LYS A 39 -38.14 17.17 8.25
N ASN A 40 -36.83 17.36 8.47
CA ASN A 40 -35.78 17.06 7.48
C ASN A 40 -35.44 15.56 7.42
N GLY A 41 -36.07 14.73 8.25
CA GLY A 41 -35.87 13.28 8.27
C GLY A 41 -34.64 12.86 9.06
N ILE A 42 -34.14 11.66 8.75
CA ILE A 42 -33.02 11.04 9.47
C ILE A 42 -31.71 11.29 8.71
N PRO A 43 -30.65 11.81 9.34
CA PRO A 43 -29.33 11.94 8.71
C PRO A 43 -28.79 10.61 8.21
N GLY A 44 -28.43 10.53 6.92
CA GLY A 44 -27.89 9.31 6.30
C GLY A 44 -26.52 9.49 5.64
N ALA A 45 -26.09 10.74 5.45
CA ALA A 45 -24.79 11.12 4.92
C ALA A 45 -24.41 12.52 5.40
N PHE A 46 -23.13 12.86 5.38
CA PHE A 46 -22.66 14.23 5.62
C PHE A 46 -21.55 14.61 4.66
N TYR A 47 -21.43 15.91 4.41
CA TYR A 47 -20.29 16.50 3.72
C TYR A 47 -19.27 17.01 4.73
N ILE A 48 -17.99 16.97 4.36
CA ILE A 48 -16.92 17.59 5.13
C ILE A 48 -16.00 18.41 4.23
N ARG A 49 -15.62 19.59 4.72
CA ARG A 49 -14.62 20.47 4.11
C ARG A 49 -13.52 20.76 5.12
N ASN A 50 -12.29 20.52 4.70
CA ASN A 50 -11.12 20.92 5.47
C ASN A 50 -10.63 22.28 4.96
N TYR A 51 -10.74 23.32 5.79
CA TYR A 51 -10.25 24.66 5.49
C TYR A 51 -8.78 24.87 5.91
N MET A 52 -8.19 23.94 6.65
CA MET A 52 -6.79 23.98 7.09
C MET A 52 -5.83 23.69 5.94
N GLN A 53 -4.58 24.15 6.06
CA GLN A 53 -3.56 23.86 5.05
C GLN A 53 -3.14 22.38 5.06
N GLY A 54 -2.99 21.79 6.25
CA GLY A 54 -2.67 20.38 6.40
C GLY A 54 -3.88 19.47 6.26
N GLU A 55 -3.65 18.27 5.76
CA GLU A 55 -4.61 17.18 5.77
C GLU A 55 -4.77 16.57 7.17
N PHE A 56 -5.90 15.91 7.41
CA PHE A 56 -6.10 15.08 8.59
C PHE A 56 -6.77 13.77 8.20
N PHE A 57 -6.61 12.74 9.04
CA PHE A 57 -7.27 11.46 8.86
C PHE A 57 -8.58 11.42 9.65
N LEU A 58 -9.73 11.42 8.94
CA LEU A 58 -11.05 11.33 9.55
C LEU A 58 -11.35 9.87 9.88
N VAL A 59 -11.46 9.56 11.17
CA VAL A 59 -11.78 8.20 11.64
C VAL A 59 -13.28 7.93 11.55
N SER A 60 -14.09 8.76 12.20
CA SER A 60 -15.55 8.57 12.28
C SER A 60 -16.29 9.85 12.66
N LEU A 61 -17.61 9.84 12.46
CA LEU A 61 -18.56 10.76 13.09
C LEU A 61 -19.63 9.92 13.80
N SER A 62 -19.98 10.32 15.02
CA SER A 62 -21.09 9.73 15.77
C SER A 62 -22.07 10.85 16.13
N LEU A 63 -23.33 10.65 15.77
CA LEU A 63 -24.43 11.55 16.13
C LEU A 63 -25.23 10.85 17.22
N ASP A 64 -25.16 11.36 18.44
CA ASP A 64 -25.96 10.87 19.55
C ASP A 64 -27.33 11.55 19.60
N ASP A 65 -28.27 10.93 20.31
CA ASP A 65 -29.61 11.46 20.57
C ASP A 65 -30.44 11.84 19.33
N VAL A 66 -30.27 11.11 18.21
CA VAL A 66 -31.11 11.33 17.02
C VAL A 66 -32.54 10.85 17.30
N PRO A 67 -33.57 11.72 17.19
CA PRO A 67 -34.95 11.35 17.53
C PRO A 67 -35.42 10.11 16.79
N ASN A 68 -36.02 9.17 17.54
CA ASN A 68 -36.54 7.88 17.04
C ASN A 68 -35.49 6.90 16.47
N VAL A 69 -34.20 7.20 16.56
CA VAL A 69 -33.12 6.35 16.03
C VAL A 69 -32.07 6.02 17.10
N GLY A 70 -31.76 6.95 18.00
CA GLY A 70 -30.64 6.83 18.92
C GLY A 70 -29.33 7.27 18.24
N THR A 71 -28.25 6.52 18.44
CA THR A 71 -26.94 6.87 17.87
C THR A 71 -26.83 6.47 16.38
N ILE A 72 -26.32 7.38 15.55
CA ILE A 72 -25.96 7.11 14.14
C ILE A 72 -24.44 7.20 13.99
N ASN A 73 -23.84 6.14 13.46
CA ASN A 73 -22.40 6.04 13.27
C ASN A 73 -22.00 6.13 11.79
N PHE A 74 -20.95 6.87 11.53
CA PHE A 74 -20.29 7.01 10.24
C PHE A 74 -18.85 6.55 10.39
N VAL A 75 -18.50 5.43 9.75
CA VAL A 75 -17.13 4.92 9.73
C VAL A 75 -16.44 5.44 8.48
N CYS A 76 -15.49 6.36 8.65
CA CYS A 76 -14.93 7.14 7.55
C CYS A 76 -13.58 6.60 7.10
N ASN A 77 -12.63 6.47 8.03
CA ASN A 77 -11.24 6.01 7.81
C ASN A 77 -10.61 6.55 6.51
N SER A 78 -10.57 7.86 6.36
CA SER A 78 -10.07 8.48 5.12
C SER A 78 -9.36 9.81 5.34
N TRP A 79 -8.37 10.09 4.49
CA TRP A 79 -7.65 11.36 4.50
C TRP A 79 -8.47 12.49 3.89
N ILE A 80 -8.55 13.62 4.60
CA ILE A 80 -9.26 14.84 4.17
C ILE A 80 -8.24 15.94 3.91
N TYR A 81 -7.96 16.19 2.64
CA TYR A 81 -7.13 17.30 2.18
C TYR A 81 -7.91 18.61 2.19
N ASN A 82 -7.20 19.73 2.01
CA ASN A 82 -7.82 21.03 1.86
C ASN A 82 -8.91 20.98 0.77
N PHE A 83 -10.07 21.58 1.05
CA PHE A 83 -11.24 21.53 0.17
C PHE A 83 -10.95 22.05 -1.25
N LYS A 84 -9.97 22.95 -1.41
CA LYS A 84 -9.55 23.49 -2.72
C LYS A 84 -8.95 22.44 -3.65
N ASN A 85 -8.50 21.30 -3.11
CA ASN A 85 -7.98 20.18 -3.90
C ASN A 85 -9.08 19.32 -4.52
N TYR A 86 -10.32 19.45 -4.06
CA TYR A 86 -11.43 18.62 -4.51
C TYR A 86 -12.33 19.36 -5.51
N LYS A 87 -12.73 18.66 -6.58
CA LYS A 87 -13.78 19.15 -7.50
C LYS A 87 -15.17 19.10 -6.86
N THR A 88 -15.38 18.13 -5.97
CA THR A 88 -16.63 17.91 -5.24
C THR A 88 -16.32 17.66 -3.78
N ASP A 89 -17.16 18.16 -2.89
CA ASP A 89 -16.99 17.94 -1.45
C ASP A 89 -16.97 16.46 -1.09
N ARG A 90 -16.22 16.14 -0.03
CA ARG A 90 -16.12 14.77 0.48
C ARG A 90 -17.40 14.40 1.20
N ILE A 91 -18.02 13.30 0.76
CA ILE A 91 -19.23 12.74 1.35
C ILE A 91 -18.93 11.43 2.08
N PHE A 92 -19.58 11.23 3.22
CA PHE A 92 -19.54 9.98 3.98
C PHE A 92 -20.96 9.52 4.30
N PHE A 93 -21.18 8.21 4.31
CA PHE A 93 -22.48 7.61 4.55
C PHE A 93 -22.53 6.93 5.93
N ALA A 94 -23.71 6.87 6.52
CA ALA A 94 -23.93 6.12 7.75
C ALA A 94 -23.63 4.63 7.52
N ASN A 95 -23.28 3.90 8.59
CA ASN A 95 -22.87 2.49 8.55
C ASN A 95 -24.02 1.49 8.27
N LYS A 96 -25.08 1.92 7.58
CA LYS A 96 -26.19 1.06 7.17
C LYS A 96 -25.94 0.48 5.78
N THR A 97 -26.13 -0.82 5.63
CA THR A 97 -25.86 -1.53 4.37
C THR A 97 -27.10 -1.58 3.49
N TYR A 98 -26.96 -1.18 2.22
CA TYR A 98 -28.04 -1.23 1.25
C TYR A 98 -27.57 -1.79 -0.10
N LEU A 99 -28.35 -2.72 -0.65
CA LEU A 99 -28.30 -3.01 -2.09
C LEU A 99 -28.73 -1.76 -2.89
N PRO A 100 -28.33 -1.62 -4.16
CA PRO A 100 -28.77 -0.49 -4.99
C PRO A 100 -30.30 -0.29 -4.99
N SER A 101 -31.08 -1.37 -5.10
CA SER A 101 -32.55 -1.35 -5.08
C SER A 101 -33.16 -0.95 -3.74
N ALA A 102 -32.42 -1.10 -2.64
CA ALA A 102 -32.86 -0.78 -1.28
C ALA A 102 -32.26 0.54 -0.76
N THR A 103 -31.52 1.27 -1.60
CA THR A 103 -30.93 2.56 -1.19
C THR A 103 -32.07 3.55 -0.96
N PRO A 104 -32.13 4.23 0.22
CA PRO A 104 -33.14 5.25 0.46
C PRO A 104 -33.17 6.26 -0.68
N ALA A 105 -34.36 6.53 -1.23
CA ALA A 105 -34.53 7.38 -2.42
C ALA A 105 -33.75 8.71 -2.36
N PRO A 106 -33.70 9.43 -1.22
CA PRO A 106 -32.93 10.67 -1.09
C PRO A 106 -31.41 10.52 -1.26
N LEU A 107 -30.86 9.32 -1.07
CA LEU A 107 -29.42 9.01 -1.12
C LEU A 107 -28.97 8.41 -2.46
N VAL A 108 -29.90 8.00 -3.34
CA VAL A 108 -29.60 7.35 -4.62
C VAL A 108 -28.69 8.22 -5.50
N TYR A 109 -29.00 9.52 -5.58
CA TYR A 109 -28.19 10.47 -6.34
C TYR A 109 -26.75 10.56 -5.80
N TYR A 110 -26.60 10.76 -4.49
CA TYR A 110 -25.30 10.92 -3.84
C TYR A 110 -24.44 9.66 -3.97
N ARG A 111 -25.05 8.48 -3.82
CA ARG A 111 -24.38 7.20 -4.05
C ARG A 111 -23.80 7.12 -5.46
N GLN A 112 -24.58 7.48 -6.47
CA GLN A 112 -24.15 7.40 -7.87
C GLN A 112 -23.08 8.43 -8.21
N GLU A 113 -23.19 9.65 -7.68
CA GLU A 113 -22.18 10.69 -7.89
C GLU A 113 -20.84 10.34 -7.25
N GLU A 114 -20.82 9.81 -6.01
CA GLU A 114 -19.57 9.35 -5.40
C GLU A 114 -18.92 8.23 -6.23
N LEU A 115 -19.70 7.28 -6.76
CA LEU A 115 -19.18 6.25 -7.66
C LEU A 115 -18.64 6.81 -8.98
N LYS A 116 -19.15 7.94 -9.48
CA LYS A 116 -18.57 8.61 -10.66
C LYS A 116 -17.26 9.31 -10.29
N THR A 117 -17.24 10.03 -9.18
CA THR A 117 -16.04 10.68 -8.66
C THR A 117 -14.90 9.68 -8.45
N LEU A 118 -15.19 8.51 -7.89
CA LEU A 118 -14.22 7.43 -7.69
C LEU A 118 -13.72 6.80 -9.00
N ARG A 119 -14.51 6.81 -10.08
CA ARG A 119 -14.07 6.30 -11.39
C ARG A 119 -13.23 7.31 -12.17
N GLY A 120 -13.46 8.60 -11.94
CA GLY A 120 -12.82 9.66 -12.73
C GLY A 120 -13.25 9.63 -14.19
N ASP A 121 -12.41 10.17 -15.06
CA ASP A 121 -12.68 10.34 -16.51
C ASP A 121 -11.70 9.56 -17.42
N GLY A 122 -10.78 8.78 -16.83
CA GLY A 122 -9.77 8.02 -17.57
C GLY A 122 -8.60 8.85 -18.13
N THR A 123 -8.52 10.14 -17.81
CA THR A 123 -7.52 11.07 -18.34
C THR A 123 -6.66 11.68 -17.23
N GLY A 124 -5.62 12.42 -17.61
CA GLY A 124 -4.77 13.18 -16.68
C GLY A 124 -3.81 12.32 -15.86
N GLU A 125 -2.80 12.98 -15.30
CA GLU A 125 -1.86 12.39 -14.34
C GLU A 125 -2.46 12.42 -12.94
N ARG A 126 -2.37 11.29 -12.23
CA ARG A 126 -2.94 11.15 -10.91
C ARG A 126 -2.17 11.94 -9.84
N LYS A 127 -2.90 12.55 -8.90
CA LYS A 127 -2.36 13.37 -7.81
C LYS A 127 -2.59 12.71 -6.47
N GLU A 128 -1.70 12.97 -5.52
CA GLU A 128 -1.66 12.30 -4.21
C GLU A 128 -3.00 12.28 -3.46
N TYR A 129 -3.74 13.39 -3.48
CA TYR A 129 -5.03 13.53 -2.79
C TYR A 129 -6.22 12.88 -3.52
N GLU A 130 -6.02 12.38 -4.76
CA GLU A 130 -7.09 11.78 -5.55
C GLU A 130 -7.43 10.37 -5.08
N ARG A 131 -8.71 10.02 -5.22
CA ARG A 131 -9.27 8.71 -4.91
C ARG A 131 -9.83 8.05 -6.17
N ILE A 132 -9.14 8.21 -7.30
CA ILE A 132 -9.61 7.76 -8.61
C ILE A 132 -9.07 6.36 -8.87
N TYR A 133 -9.98 5.42 -9.08
CA TYR A 133 -9.72 4.02 -9.39
C TYR A 133 -10.01 3.77 -10.86
N ASP A 134 -8.97 3.41 -11.60
CA ASP A 134 -9.07 3.08 -13.01
C ASP A 134 -7.97 2.09 -13.42
N TYR A 135 -8.06 1.53 -14.61
CA TYR A 135 -7.22 0.46 -15.10
C TYR A 135 -6.19 0.94 -16.11
N ASP A 136 -5.03 0.29 -16.09
CA ASP A 136 -4.03 0.43 -17.13
C ASP A 136 -3.19 -0.87 -17.22
N VAL A 137 -2.37 -1.00 -18.26
CA VAL A 137 -1.47 -2.15 -18.50
C VAL A 137 -0.13 -1.95 -17.81
N TYR A 138 0.70 -3.00 -17.73
CA TYR A 138 2.07 -2.88 -17.21
C TYR A 138 3.00 -2.37 -18.32
N ASN A 139 2.94 -1.07 -18.56
CA ASN A 139 3.83 -0.34 -19.46
C ASN A 139 4.78 0.61 -18.73
N ASP A 140 4.87 0.51 -17.40
CA ASP A 140 5.62 1.40 -16.51
C ASP A 140 6.82 0.71 -15.83
N LEU A 141 7.15 -0.52 -16.26
CA LEU A 141 8.27 -1.31 -15.74
C LEU A 141 9.61 -0.97 -16.41
N GLY A 142 9.58 -0.53 -17.68
CA GLY A 142 10.78 -0.20 -18.44
C GLY A 142 11.29 1.23 -18.17
N GLU A 143 12.53 1.50 -18.55
CA GLU A 143 13.14 2.84 -18.49
C GLU A 143 13.92 3.17 -19.79
N PRO A 144 13.22 3.16 -20.96
CA PRO A 144 13.87 3.27 -22.27
C PRO A 144 14.60 4.61 -22.48
N ASP A 145 14.08 5.70 -21.91
CA ASP A 145 14.69 7.03 -21.96
C ASP A 145 16.11 7.05 -21.39
N LYS A 146 16.37 6.27 -20.33
CA LYS A 146 17.69 6.17 -19.70
C LYS A 146 18.64 5.29 -20.52
N LYS A 147 18.23 4.06 -20.86
CA LYS A 147 19.03 3.13 -21.68
C LYS A 147 18.12 2.18 -22.47
N ALA A 148 18.48 1.90 -23.72
CA ALA A 148 17.72 0.98 -24.57
C ALA A 148 17.59 -0.44 -23.97
N THR A 149 18.60 -0.90 -23.23
CA THR A 149 18.59 -2.20 -22.53
C THR A 149 17.62 -2.28 -21.34
N LEU A 150 17.10 -1.12 -20.90
CA LEU A 150 16.06 -1.03 -19.86
C LEU A 150 14.65 -0.98 -20.45
N ALA A 151 14.49 -1.02 -21.77
CA ALA A 151 13.19 -1.18 -22.39
C ALA A 151 12.58 -2.55 -22.00
N ARG A 152 11.27 -2.57 -21.77
CA ARG A 152 10.52 -3.79 -21.42
C ARG A 152 9.27 -3.85 -22.29
N PRO A 153 8.82 -5.06 -22.68
CA PRO A 153 7.56 -5.20 -23.39
C PRO A 153 6.39 -4.82 -22.47
N VAL A 154 5.34 -4.26 -23.05
CA VAL A 154 4.08 -4.00 -22.34
C VAL A 154 3.38 -5.32 -22.03
N LEU A 155 2.98 -5.52 -20.77
CA LEU A 155 2.22 -6.71 -20.36
C LEU A 155 0.74 -6.34 -20.17
N GLY A 156 -0.14 -7.10 -20.83
CA GLY A 156 -1.58 -6.85 -20.89
C GLY A 156 -2.02 -6.12 -22.16
N GLY A 157 -3.30 -6.26 -22.52
CA GLY A 157 -3.86 -5.62 -23.72
C GLY A 157 -3.48 -6.28 -25.06
N SER A 158 -2.73 -7.38 -25.04
CA SER A 158 -2.43 -8.20 -26.21
C SER A 158 -2.66 -9.69 -25.93
N SER A 159 -2.90 -10.47 -26.98
CA SER A 159 -2.96 -11.94 -26.91
C SER A 159 -1.58 -12.56 -26.71
N THR A 160 -0.51 -11.89 -27.16
CA THR A 160 0.87 -12.38 -27.03
C THR A 160 1.38 -12.32 -25.59
N LEU A 161 1.06 -11.24 -24.87
CA LEU A 161 1.46 -11.04 -23.47
C LEU A 161 0.21 -10.68 -22.64
N PRO A 162 -0.69 -11.63 -22.40
CA PRO A 162 -1.86 -11.40 -21.57
C PRO A 162 -1.42 -11.20 -20.12
N TYR A 163 -2.01 -10.21 -19.45
CA TYR A 163 -1.70 -9.91 -18.06
C TYR A 163 -2.88 -9.19 -17.39
N PRO A 164 -3.08 -9.37 -16.07
CA PRO A 164 -3.98 -8.54 -15.28
C PRO A 164 -3.70 -7.05 -15.47
N ARG A 165 -4.74 -6.22 -15.32
CA ARG A 165 -4.56 -4.77 -15.27
C ARG A 165 -4.03 -4.34 -13.91
N ARG A 166 -3.41 -3.16 -13.88
CA ARG A 166 -2.98 -2.47 -12.67
C ARG A 166 -3.76 -1.16 -12.49
N GLY A 167 -3.57 -0.51 -11.35
CA GLY A 167 -4.12 0.82 -11.10
C GLY A 167 -3.48 1.88 -12.00
N ARG A 168 -4.31 2.67 -12.70
CA ARG A 168 -3.86 3.73 -13.61
C ARG A 168 -3.17 4.85 -12.84
N THR A 169 -2.01 5.28 -13.32
CA THR A 169 -1.22 6.40 -12.76
C THR A 169 -1.21 7.62 -13.68
N GLY A 170 -1.26 7.40 -15.00
CA GLY A 170 -1.46 8.47 -15.98
C GLY A 170 -0.29 9.44 -16.15
N ARG A 171 0.94 9.04 -15.78
CA ARG A 171 2.13 9.83 -16.07
C ARG A 171 2.34 9.91 -17.58
N LYS A 172 3.16 10.86 -18.00
CA LYS A 172 3.42 11.09 -19.42
C LYS A 172 4.11 9.87 -20.06
N PRO A 173 3.90 9.60 -21.35
CA PRO A 173 4.70 8.63 -22.07
C PRO A 173 6.20 8.97 -22.07
N THR A 174 7.05 7.96 -22.23
CA THR A 174 8.50 8.17 -22.42
C THR A 174 8.79 8.80 -23.77
N SER A 175 9.92 9.52 -23.88
CA SER A 175 10.29 10.19 -25.14
C SER A 175 10.72 9.22 -26.24
N LYS A 176 11.36 8.10 -25.86
CA LYS A 176 11.88 7.09 -26.80
C LYS A 176 10.87 6.00 -27.14
N ASP A 177 9.86 5.76 -26.29
CA ASP A 177 8.79 4.80 -26.54
C ASP A 177 7.43 5.34 -26.05
N PRO A 178 6.57 5.85 -26.95
CA PRO A 178 5.26 6.36 -26.60
C PRO A 178 4.30 5.33 -25.98
N LYS A 179 4.60 4.03 -26.08
CA LYS A 179 3.79 2.97 -25.44
C LYS A 179 4.18 2.74 -23.99
N SER A 180 5.36 3.17 -23.58
CA SER A 180 5.86 3.08 -22.21
C SER A 180 5.53 4.34 -21.42
N GLU A 181 5.05 4.18 -20.19
CA GLU A 181 4.82 5.28 -19.24
C GLU A 181 6.13 5.69 -18.57
N SER A 182 6.32 6.99 -18.31
CA SER A 182 7.51 7.50 -17.64
C SER A 182 7.63 7.02 -16.19
N ARG A 183 8.87 6.88 -15.72
CA ARG A 183 9.19 6.49 -14.34
C ARG A 183 9.04 7.69 -13.41
N SER A 184 8.65 7.41 -12.17
CA SER A 184 8.59 8.35 -11.06
C SER A 184 9.10 7.67 -9.80
N ASP A 185 9.68 8.45 -8.89
CA ASP A 185 10.04 7.97 -7.56
C ASP A 185 8.84 7.62 -6.70
N ILE A 186 7.68 8.19 -7.00
CA ILE A 186 6.42 7.94 -6.30
C ILE A 186 5.42 7.41 -7.32
N VAL A 187 4.94 6.20 -7.05
CA VAL A 187 3.87 5.57 -7.81
C VAL A 187 2.55 5.90 -7.12
N TYR A 188 1.65 6.55 -7.85
CA TYR A 188 0.34 6.91 -7.32
C TYR A 188 -0.45 5.66 -6.92
N LEU A 189 -1.14 5.77 -5.78
CA LEU A 189 -2.23 4.93 -5.34
C LEU A 189 -3.38 5.84 -4.91
N PRO A 190 -4.64 5.44 -5.08
CA PRO A 190 -5.77 6.15 -4.47
C PRO A 190 -5.49 6.42 -2.99
N ARG A 191 -5.72 7.66 -2.55
CA ARG A 191 -5.13 8.17 -1.31
C ARG A 191 -5.34 7.28 -0.07
N ASP A 192 -6.50 6.66 0.04
CA ASP A 192 -6.86 5.82 1.19
C ASP A 192 -6.26 4.40 1.12
N GLU A 193 -5.78 3.96 -0.06
CA GLU A 193 -5.01 2.71 -0.24
C GLU A 193 -3.54 2.88 0.13
N ALA A 194 -3.05 4.12 0.13
CA ALA A 194 -1.70 4.42 0.59
C ALA A 194 -1.63 4.28 2.12
N PHE A 195 -0.67 3.47 2.60
CA PHE A 195 -0.45 3.27 4.03
C PHE A 195 -0.27 4.59 4.78
N GLY A 196 -0.84 4.67 5.99
CA GLY A 196 -0.52 5.75 6.93
C GLY A 196 0.94 5.67 7.43
N HIS A 197 1.49 6.82 7.84
CA HIS A 197 2.91 6.97 8.21
C HIS A 197 3.43 6.00 9.28
N VAL A 198 2.56 5.51 10.18
CA VAL A 198 2.96 4.55 11.23
C VAL A 198 3.20 3.16 10.66
N LYS A 199 2.46 2.76 9.61
CA LYS A 199 2.65 1.46 8.95
C LYS A 199 3.71 1.52 7.85
N SER A 200 4.04 2.70 7.34
CA SER A 200 5.03 2.85 6.26
C SER A 200 6.47 2.65 6.73
N SER A 201 6.80 2.94 8.00
CA SER A 201 8.10 2.59 8.59
C SER A 201 8.29 1.08 8.70
N ASP A 202 7.18 0.34 8.80
CA ASP A 202 7.16 -1.11 8.99
C ASP A 202 7.11 -1.88 7.65
N PHE A 203 7.11 -1.18 6.50
CA PHE A 203 6.77 -1.81 5.22
C PHE A 203 7.92 -2.05 4.24
N LEU A 204 7.82 -3.21 3.59
CA LEU A 204 8.70 -3.79 2.58
C LEU A 204 8.92 -2.93 1.33
N VAL A 205 8.06 -1.96 0.99
CA VAL A 205 8.25 -1.16 -0.26
C VAL A 205 9.36 -0.12 -0.13
N TYR A 206 9.48 0.59 0.99
CA TYR A 206 10.65 1.47 1.23
C TYR A 206 11.93 0.64 1.31
N ILE A 207 11.82 -0.55 1.90
CA ILE A 207 12.88 -1.56 1.96
C ILE A 207 13.33 -1.98 0.55
N LEU A 208 12.42 -2.40 -0.33
CA LEU A 208 12.73 -2.86 -1.70
C LEU A 208 13.25 -1.73 -2.60
N LYS A 209 12.69 -0.52 -2.44
CA LYS A 209 13.13 0.67 -3.18
C LYS A 209 14.56 1.07 -2.75
N SER A 210 14.80 1.19 -1.45
CA SER A 210 16.14 1.50 -0.91
C SER A 210 17.15 0.41 -1.27
N ALA A 211 16.72 -0.86 -1.22
CA ALA A 211 17.55 -2.01 -1.60
C ALA A 211 18.04 -1.96 -3.04
N SER A 212 17.13 -1.71 -3.99
CA SER A 212 17.49 -1.71 -5.40
C SER A 212 18.31 -0.50 -5.85
N GLN A 213 18.04 0.69 -5.31
CA GLN A 213 18.69 1.93 -5.78
C GLN A 213 20.07 2.18 -5.13
N ASN A 214 20.21 1.90 -3.83
CA ASN A 214 21.42 2.29 -3.08
C ASN A 214 22.24 1.08 -2.60
N ILE A 215 21.58 0.00 -2.17
CA ILE A 215 22.25 -1.12 -1.49
C ILE A 215 22.91 -2.09 -2.48
N VAL A 216 22.19 -2.53 -3.53
CA VAL A 216 22.73 -3.51 -4.49
C VAL A 216 24.03 -3.02 -5.15
N PRO A 217 24.15 -1.77 -5.61
CA PRO A 217 25.40 -1.25 -6.14
C PRO A 217 26.54 -1.24 -5.11
N GLN A 218 26.25 -0.88 -3.86
CA GLN A 218 27.25 -0.84 -2.77
C GLN A 218 27.74 -2.23 -2.38
N LEU A 219 26.82 -3.18 -2.17
CA LEU A 219 27.18 -4.58 -1.91
C LEU A 219 27.99 -5.17 -3.08
N ARG A 220 27.61 -4.86 -4.32
CA ARG A 220 28.37 -5.27 -5.49
C ARG A 220 29.78 -4.68 -5.49
N SER A 221 29.94 -3.42 -5.09
CA SER A 221 31.24 -2.77 -4.94
C SER A 221 32.11 -3.48 -3.90
N VAL A 222 31.57 -3.86 -2.74
CA VAL A 222 32.29 -4.66 -1.72
C VAL A 222 32.77 -5.98 -2.29
N VAL A 223 31.83 -6.74 -2.88
CA VAL A 223 32.11 -8.07 -3.42
C VAL A 223 33.14 -8.01 -4.54
N THR A 224 33.12 -6.96 -5.37
CA THR A 224 34.03 -6.84 -6.52
C THR A 224 35.39 -6.23 -6.15
N LEU A 225 35.47 -5.33 -5.18
CA LEU A 225 36.68 -4.56 -4.88
C LEU A 225 37.42 -5.01 -3.62
N GLN A 226 36.74 -5.65 -2.67
CA GLN A 226 37.28 -5.91 -1.32
C GLN A 226 37.30 -7.39 -0.94
N LEU A 227 36.51 -8.24 -1.61
CA LEU A 227 36.52 -9.69 -1.42
C LEU A 227 37.26 -10.35 -2.59
N ASN A 228 38.45 -10.93 -2.32
CA ASN A 228 39.25 -11.63 -3.34
C ASN A 228 38.54 -12.84 -3.94
N ASN A 229 37.51 -13.38 -3.27
CA ASN A 229 36.64 -14.45 -3.75
C ASN A 229 35.20 -13.92 -3.79
N PRO A 230 34.66 -13.58 -4.99
CA PRO A 230 33.31 -13.06 -5.11
C PRO A 230 32.21 -14.13 -4.98
N GLU A 231 32.61 -15.41 -4.88
CA GLU A 231 31.74 -16.58 -4.85
C GLU A 231 31.89 -17.35 -3.54
N PHE A 232 30.81 -18.02 -3.13
CA PHE A 232 30.85 -19.00 -2.04
C PHE A 232 31.48 -20.29 -2.56
N ASN A 233 32.50 -20.79 -1.87
CA ASN A 233 33.22 -22.02 -2.24
C ASN A 233 32.73 -23.23 -1.42
N THR A 234 32.09 -22.99 -0.28
CA THR A 234 31.56 -24.03 0.60
C THR A 234 30.18 -23.69 1.16
N PHE A 235 29.44 -24.71 1.63
CA PHE A 235 28.19 -24.47 2.38
C PHE A 235 28.43 -23.75 3.71
N GLU A 236 29.63 -23.86 4.27
CA GLU A 236 30.01 -23.13 5.48
C GLU A 236 30.11 -21.62 5.19
N ASP A 237 30.60 -21.22 4.00
CA ASP A 237 30.63 -19.81 3.62
C ASP A 237 29.22 -19.21 3.58
N VAL A 238 28.24 -19.96 3.07
CA VAL A 238 26.82 -19.55 3.09
C VAL A 238 26.26 -19.52 4.51
N ARG A 239 26.63 -20.50 5.34
CA ARG A 239 26.17 -20.59 6.73
C ARG A 239 26.73 -19.46 7.60
N SER A 240 27.94 -19.02 7.32
CA SER A 240 28.61 -17.92 8.01
C SER A 240 27.78 -16.63 7.97
N LEU A 241 26.90 -16.43 6.99
CA LEU A 241 25.96 -15.31 6.91
C LEU A 241 25.04 -15.19 8.13
N TYR A 242 24.74 -16.33 8.76
CA TYR A 242 23.80 -16.43 9.88
C TYR A 242 24.51 -16.67 11.22
N ASP A 243 25.65 -17.35 11.22
CA ASP A 243 26.36 -17.71 12.45
C ASP A 243 27.39 -16.63 12.85
N GLY A 244 28.27 -16.24 11.92
CA GLY A 244 29.35 -15.28 12.13
C GLY A 244 29.09 -13.86 11.59
N GLY A 245 28.17 -13.72 10.64
CA GLY A 245 27.90 -12.49 9.89
C GLY A 245 29.01 -12.12 8.88
N ILE A 246 28.68 -11.23 7.93
CA ILE A 246 29.67 -10.66 7.01
C ILE A 246 30.29 -9.42 7.66
N LYS A 247 31.61 -9.41 7.82
CA LYS A 247 32.34 -8.19 8.18
C LYS A 247 32.38 -7.25 6.98
N LEU A 248 31.72 -6.10 7.12
CA LEU A 248 31.72 -5.06 6.09
C LEU A 248 32.57 -3.88 6.55
N PRO A 249 33.21 -3.16 5.62
CA PRO A 249 33.88 -1.90 5.94
C PRO A 249 32.94 -0.88 6.59
N THR A 250 33.47 -0.09 7.52
CA THR A 250 32.71 0.88 8.33
C THR A 250 32.01 1.96 7.47
N ASP A 251 32.64 2.38 6.38
CA ASP A 251 32.09 3.32 5.41
C ASP A 251 30.82 2.79 4.74
N ILE A 252 30.69 1.48 4.58
CA ILE A 252 29.55 0.83 3.93
C ILE A 252 28.46 0.55 4.95
N LEU A 253 28.84 0.08 6.14
CA LEU A 253 27.92 -0.08 7.27
C LEU A 253 27.21 1.22 7.63
N SER A 254 27.93 2.35 7.65
CA SER A 254 27.32 3.66 7.91
C SER A 254 26.31 4.10 6.84
N GLN A 255 26.46 3.61 5.60
CA GLN A 255 25.54 3.91 4.50
C GLN A 255 24.30 3.00 4.49
N ILE A 256 24.43 1.74 4.92
CA ILE A 256 23.31 0.78 4.90
C ILE A 256 22.55 0.70 6.24
N SER A 257 23.18 1.02 7.37
CA SER A 257 22.55 1.02 8.70
C SER A 257 21.33 1.93 8.88
N PRO A 258 21.22 3.10 8.21
CA PRO A 258 20.03 3.93 8.30
C PRO A 258 18.81 3.33 7.58
N ILE A 259 19.00 2.29 6.77
CA ILE A 259 17.94 1.69 5.95
C ILE A 259 17.10 0.75 6.83
N PRO A 260 15.77 0.92 6.89
CA PRO A 260 14.91 0.15 7.80
C PRO A 260 15.11 -1.37 7.74
N LEU A 261 15.30 -1.93 6.55
CA LEU A 261 15.59 -3.37 6.34
C LEU A 261 16.77 -3.86 7.17
N PHE A 262 17.86 -3.08 7.18
CA PHE A 262 19.10 -3.50 7.79
C PHE A 262 19.22 -3.03 9.23
N LYS A 263 18.48 -2.00 9.65
CA LYS A 263 18.41 -1.58 11.05
C LYS A 263 18.02 -2.73 11.98
N GLU A 264 17.15 -3.64 11.53
CA GLU A 264 16.79 -4.85 12.29
C GLU A 264 17.88 -5.93 12.28
N LEU A 265 18.71 -5.96 11.24
CA LEU A 265 19.80 -6.93 11.06
C LEU A 265 21.10 -6.53 11.80
N PHE A 266 21.28 -5.25 12.13
CA PHE A 266 22.44 -4.74 12.90
C PHE A 266 22.25 -4.75 14.43
N ARG A 267 21.29 -5.52 14.95
CA ARG A 267 20.85 -5.41 16.36
C ARG A 267 21.76 -6.08 17.39
N SER A 268 22.88 -6.68 17.01
CA SER A 268 23.75 -7.36 17.95
C SER A 268 25.11 -6.65 18.07
N ASP A 269 25.72 -6.83 19.25
CA ASP A 269 27.15 -6.78 19.54
C ASP A 269 27.99 -5.50 19.37
N GLY A 270 27.59 -4.47 18.62
CA GLY A 270 28.44 -3.28 18.47
C GLY A 270 29.75 -3.54 17.70
N GLU A 271 29.85 -4.71 17.07
CA GLU A 271 30.85 -5.04 16.07
C GLU A 271 30.27 -4.89 14.65
N SER A 272 31.13 -4.51 13.73
CA SER A 272 30.87 -4.17 12.32
C SER A 272 30.47 -5.37 11.44
N ALA A 273 29.43 -6.13 11.81
CA ALA A 273 28.99 -7.33 11.06
C ALA A 273 27.52 -7.27 10.65
N LEU A 274 27.24 -7.60 9.39
CA LEU A 274 25.89 -7.85 8.88
C LEU A 274 25.54 -9.34 9.10
N LYS A 275 24.70 -9.61 10.09
CA LYS A 275 24.30 -10.98 10.47
C LYS A 275 22.81 -11.20 10.22
N PHE A 276 22.48 -12.24 9.45
CA PHE A 276 21.10 -12.58 9.15
C PHE A 276 20.51 -13.52 10.22
N PRO A 277 19.19 -13.44 10.51
CA PRO A 277 18.55 -14.42 11.38
C PRO A 277 18.61 -15.82 10.73
N PRO A 278 18.91 -16.88 11.51
CA PRO A 278 18.94 -18.25 10.99
C PRO A 278 17.61 -18.67 10.36
N PRO A 279 17.59 -19.11 9.08
CA PRO A 279 16.39 -19.60 8.41
C PRO A 279 15.77 -20.78 9.16
N LYS A 280 14.44 -20.81 9.25
CA LYS A 280 13.71 -21.86 9.99
C LYS A 280 14.08 -23.28 9.56
N VAL A 281 14.32 -23.49 8.27
CA VAL A 281 14.67 -24.81 7.70
C VAL A 281 15.97 -25.39 8.25
N ILE A 282 16.89 -24.55 8.76
CA ILE A 282 18.18 -24.98 9.31
C ILE A 282 18.30 -24.81 10.84
N GLN A 283 17.23 -24.42 11.54
CA GLN A 283 17.30 -24.14 12.99
C GLN A 283 17.50 -25.39 13.86
N VAL A 284 17.05 -26.56 13.37
CA VAL A 284 17.15 -27.84 14.10
C VAL A 284 18.25 -28.71 13.49
N ASP A 285 18.28 -28.81 12.16
CA ASP A 285 19.25 -29.60 11.43
C ASP A 285 19.77 -28.77 10.25
N HIS A 286 21.07 -28.48 10.27
CA HIS A 286 21.72 -27.65 9.26
C HIS A 286 21.89 -28.34 7.88
N SER A 287 21.62 -29.63 7.80
CA SER A 287 21.80 -30.46 6.61
C SER A 287 20.50 -31.10 6.09
N ALA A 288 19.40 -31.05 6.86
CA ALA A 288 18.14 -31.69 6.49
C ALA A 288 17.58 -31.26 5.13
N TRP A 289 17.80 -30.00 4.74
CA TRP A 289 17.42 -29.45 3.44
C TRP A 289 18.04 -30.20 2.24
N MET A 290 19.12 -30.96 2.46
CA MET A 290 19.78 -31.76 1.43
C MET A 290 19.15 -33.15 1.25
N THR A 291 18.19 -33.55 2.09
CA THR A 291 17.59 -34.88 2.02
C THR A 291 16.48 -34.94 0.97
N ASP A 292 16.37 -36.08 0.28
CA ASP A 292 15.26 -36.34 -0.64
C ASP A 292 13.89 -36.22 0.04
N ALA A 293 13.83 -36.61 1.32
CA ALA A 293 12.63 -36.51 2.14
C ALA A 293 12.18 -35.05 2.31
N GLU A 294 13.10 -34.14 2.66
CA GLU A 294 12.80 -32.72 2.82
C GLU A 294 12.48 -32.06 1.47
N PHE A 295 13.23 -32.40 0.43
CA PHE A 295 12.96 -31.93 -0.94
C PHE A 295 11.54 -32.28 -1.39
N ALA A 296 11.11 -33.54 -1.20
CA ALA A 296 9.75 -33.96 -1.54
C ALA A 296 8.70 -33.35 -0.60
N ARG A 297 8.99 -33.23 0.70
CA ARG A 297 8.09 -32.61 1.69
C ARG A 297 7.81 -31.15 1.36
N GLU A 298 8.81 -30.40 0.91
CA GLU A 298 8.64 -28.99 0.51
C GLU A 298 7.67 -28.82 -0.66
N MET A 299 7.51 -29.82 -1.52
CA MET A 299 6.53 -29.77 -2.62
C MET A 299 5.07 -29.75 -2.15
N ILE A 300 4.79 -30.17 -0.91
CA ILE A 300 3.44 -30.22 -0.33
C ILE A 300 3.29 -29.39 0.96
N ALA A 301 4.40 -29.01 1.60
CA ALA A 301 4.41 -28.27 2.86
C ALA A 301 5.58 -27.28 2.97
N GLY A 302 6.15 -26.87 1.84
CA GLY A 302 7.20 -25.84 1.74
C GLY A 302 6.63 -24.50 1.28
N VAL A 303 7.50 -23.67 0.68
CA VAL A 303 7.14 -22.31 0.23
C VAL A 303 6.15 -22.30 -0.94
N ASN A 304 6.13 -23.36 -1.76
CA ASN A 304 5.32 -23.43 -2.97
C ASN A 304 4.55 -24.77 -3.11
N PRO A 305 3.56 -25.05 -2.23
CA PRO A 305 2.97 -26.39 -2.11
C PRO A 305 1.84 -26.70 -3.11
N HIS A 306 1.71 -25.94 -4.20
CA HIS A 306 0.51 -25.98 -5.07
C HIS A 306 0.79 -26.39 -6.53
N ILE A 307 2.03 -26.76 -6.87
CA ILE A 307 2.43 -27.06 -8.24
C ILE A 307 2.42 -28.57 -8.53
N ILE A 308 2.73 -29.40 -7.53
CA ILE A 308 2.88 -30.85 -7.73
C ILE A 308 1.58 -31.48 -8.27
N LYS A 309 1.73 -32.41 -9.22
CA LYS A 309 0.61 -33.17 -9.81
C LYS A 309 0.92 -34.65 -9.80
N LYS A 310 -0.12 -35.46 -9.65
CA LYS A 310 -0.03 -36.91 -9.76
C LYS A 310 0.23 -37.29 -11.23
N LEU A 311 1.31 -38.04 -11.47
CA LEU A 311 1.55 -38.69 -12.77
C LEU A 311 0.67 -39.95 -12.86
N LEU A 312 -0.12 -40.07 -13.93
CA LEU A 312 -1.09 -41.17 -14.08
C LEU A 312 -0.63 -42.29 -15.01
N VAL A 313 0.24 -42.00 -15.99
CA VAL A 313 0.65 -42.97 -17.03
C VAL A 313 2.13 -42.82 -17.30
N ILE A 314 2.82 -43.96 -17.45
CA ILE A 314 4.20 -44.08 -17.95
C ILE A 314 4.17 -45.16 -19.05
N LEU A 315 4.63 -44.82 -20.25
CA LEU A 315 4.78 -45.78 -21.36
C LEU A 315 6.11 -46.52 -21.21
N ARG A 316 6.10 -47.85 -21.38
CA ARG A 316 7.32 -48.65 -21.50
C ARG A 316 7.63 -48.84 -22.99
N VAL A 317 8.86 -48.55 -23.39
CA VAL A 317 9.45 -48.88 -24.71
C VAL A 317 10.17 -50.21 -24.59
#